data_AF-A0A7S4U7G5-F1
#
_entry.id   AF-A0A7S4U7G5-F1
#
_cell.length_a   1.000
_cell.length_b   1.000
_cell.length_c   1.000
_cell.angle_alpha   90.00
_cell.angle_beta   90.00
_cell.angle_gamma   90.00
#
_symmetry.space_group_name_H-M   'P 1'
#
loop_
_entity.id
_entity.type
_entity.pdbx_description
1 polymer ?
#
loop_
_entity_poly.entity_id
_entity_poly.type
_entity_poly.pdbx_seq_one_letter_code
_entity_poly.pdbx_strand_id
1 'polypeptide(L)'
;NEGESETNKKGSEIEEGSLKRGTFLYKVEGYCQFQAIMEISKCIDFLLKENGIDLLFTHPDLMTPSSSDYLREFFPTAKTIAQLTDHGENLQFHKASIENTFVQSTAGHTLVRYLLGIGDYHVESTLVLPTGHAFVPNYYF
;
A
#
# COMPACT_ATOMS: atom_id res chain seq x y z
N ASN A 1 -26.57 35.47 -48.17
CA ASN A 1 -25.65 34.79 -49.10
C ASN A 1 -24.24 35.17 -48.68
N GLU A 2 -23.78 34.68 -47.53
CA GLU A 2 -23.30 33.30 -47.29
C GLU A 2 -21.83 33.18 -47.66
N GLY A 3 -20.99 32.79 -46.69
CA GLY A 3 -19.63 32.34 -46.98
C GLY A 3 -18.59 32.47 -45.88
N GLU A 4 -18.91 32.32 -44.59
CA GLU A 4 -17.88 32.01 -43.58
C GLU A 4 -17.97 30.52 -43.22
N SER A 5 -17.06 29.73 -43.80
CA SER A 5 -16.86 28.34 -43.45
C SER A 5 -15.93 28.25 -42.23
N GLU A 6 -16.52 28.08 -41.05
CA GLU A 6 -15.81 27.63 -39.86
C GLU A 6 -15.22 26.24 -40.10
N THR A 7 -13.90 26.17 -40.25
CA THR A 7 -13.16 24.90 -40.24
C THR A 7 -12.73 24.60 -38.81
N ASN A 8 -13.58 23.82 -38.16
CA ASN A 8 -13.37 23.14 -36.89
C ASN A 8 -12.10 22.25 -36.95
N LYS A 9 -11.01 22.68 -36.30
CA LYS A 9 -9.93 21.79 -35.87
C LYS A 9 -9.97 21.67 -34.35
N LYS A 10 -10.76 20.69 -33.92
CA LYS A 10 -10.83 20.10 -32.59
C LYS A 10 -9.41 19.79 -32.11
N GLY A 11 -8.89 20.63 -31.21
CA GLY A 11 -7.70 20.31 -30.44
C GLY A 11 -8.02 19.10 -29.58
N SER A 12 -7.19 18.05 -29.70
CA SER A 12 -7.18 16.94 -28.77
C SER A 12 -6.72 17.46 -27.43
N GLU A 13 -7.66 17.66 -26.51
CA GLU A 13 -7.36 17.86 -25.09
C GLU A 13 -6.65 16.60 -24.59
N ILE A 14 -5.35 16.71 -24.36
CA ILE A 14 -4.59 15.75 -23.57
C ILE A 14 -5.05 15.99 -22.14
N GLU A 15 -5.79 15.04 -21.55
CA GLU A 15 -6.11 15.06 -20.12
C GLU A 15 -4.80 15.18 -19.34
N GLU A 16 -4.54 16.35 -18.77
CA GLU A 16 -3.40 16.56 -17.86
C GLU A 16 -3.59 15.65 -16.65
N GLY A 17 -2.87 14.53 -16.64
CA GLY A 17 -2.83 13.62 -15.51
C GLY A 17 -2.46 14.37 -14.24
N SER A 18 -3.33 14.30 -13.22
CA SER A 18 -3.07 14.83 -11.89
C SER A 18 -1.79 14.22 -11.32
N LEU A 19 -0.72 15.03 -11.23
CA LEU A 19 0.53 14.62 -10.59
C LEU A 19 0.33 14.52 -9.07
N LYS A 20 0.34 13.29 -8.55
CA LYS A 20 0.37 13.04 -7.10
C LYS A 20 1.81 13.14 -6.60
N ARG A 21 2.05 13.95 -5.57
CA ARG A 21 3.32 13.93 -4.83
C ARG A 21 3.37 12.69 -3.94
N GLY A 22 4.39 11.87 -4.11
CA GLY A 22 4.73 10.75 -3.23
C GLY A 22 6.11 10.94 -2.63
N THR A 23 6.32 10.42 -1.41
CA THR A 23 7.64 10.31 -0.79
C THR A 23 8.09 8.87 -0.91
N PHE A 24 9.36 8.65 -1.26
CA PHE A 24 9.89 7.30 -1.47
C PHE A 24 11.16 7.06 -0.65
N LEU A 25 11.32 5.84 -0.17
CA LEU A 25 12.57 5.31 0.39
C LEU A 25 13.36 4.63 -0.72
N TYR A 26 14.62 5.04 -0.89
CA TYR A 26 15.58 4.36 -1.76
C TYR A 26 16.44 3.41 -0.94
N LYS A 27 16.54 2.14 -1.37
CA LYS A 27 17.42 1.15 -0.73
C LYS A 27 18.10 0.28 -1.77
N VAL A 28 19.37 -0.01 -1.51
CA VAL A 28 20.23 -0.88 -2.32
C VAL A 28 20.26 -2.26 -1.66
N GLU A 29 19.38 -3.14 -2.10
CA GLU A 29 19.26 -4.52 -1.64
C GLU A 29 18.60 -5.36 -2.74
N GLY A 30 19.01 -6.61 -2.91
CA GLY A 30 18.42 -7.52 -3.91
C GLY A 30 16.95 -7.78 -3.60
N TYR A 31 16.05 -7.24 -4.42
CA TYR A 31 14.64 -7.05 -4.05
C TYR A 31 13.62 -7.90 -4.81
N CYS A 32 14.10 -8.89 -5.56
CA CYS A 32 13.26 -9.82 -6.33
C CYS A 32 12.16 -10.47 -5.47
N GLN A 33 12.49 -10.76 -4.20
CA GLN A 33 11.58 -11.43 -3.27
C GLN A 33 10.45 -10.53 -2.79
N PHE A 34 10.76 -9.32 -2.30
CA PHE A 34 9.71 -8.41 -1.83
C PHE A 34 8.80 -7.98 -3.00
N GLN A 35 9.36 -7.74 -4.19
CA GLN A 35 8.56 -7.46 -5.39
C GLN A 35 7.60 -8.62 -5.70
N ALA A 36 8.10 -9.86 -5.73
CA ALA A 36 7.24 -11.02 -5.98
C ALA A 36 6.13 -11.17 -4.93
N ILE A 37 6.45 -10.98 -3.64
CA ILE A 37 5.46 -11.02 -2.56
C ILE A 37 4.40 -9.93 -2.74
N MET A 38 4.81 -8.71 -3.08
CA MET A 38 3.87 -7.60 -3.30
C MET A 38 2.93 -7.86 -4.48
N GLU A 39 3.43 -8.40 -5.59
CA GLU A 39 2.59 -8.73 -6.74
C GLU A 39 1.63 -9.89 -6.43
N ILE A 40 2.09 -10.94 -5.74
CA ILE A 40 1.20 -12.03 -5.30
C ILE A 40 0.15 -11.49 -4.31
N SER A 41 0.54 -10.60 -3.40
CA SER A 41 -0.36 -9.94 -2.44
C SER A 41 -1.44 -9.13 -3.15
N LYS A 42 -1.11 -8.38 -4.21
CA LYS A 42 -2.08 -7.68 -5.06
C LYS A 42 -3.03 -8.65 -5.77
N CYS A 43 -2.53 -9.79 -6.25
CA CYS A 43 -3.39 -10.82 -6.84
C CYS A 43 -4.35 -11.44 -5.81
N ILE A 44 -3.88 -11.73 -4.60
CA ILE A 44 -4.73 -12.24 -3.50
C ILE A 44 -5.81 -11.22 -3.14
N ASP A 45 -5.42 -9.95 -2.98
CA ASP A 45 -6.36 -8.85 -2.70
C ASP A 45 -7.42 -8.72 -3.80
N PHE A 46 -7.02 -8.74 -5.07
CA PHE A 46 -7.94 -8.73 -6.20
C PHE A 46 -8.93 -9.91 -6.15
N LEU A 47 -8.43 -11.13 -5.95
CA LEU A 47 -9.27 -12.33 -5.89
C LEU A 47 -10.27 -12.30 -4.72
N LEU A 48 -9.87 -11.81 -3.56
CA LEU A 48 -10.76 -11.68 -2.40
C LEU A 48 -11.88 -10.67 -2.68
N LYS A 49 -11.53 -9.52 -3.26
CA LYS A 49 -12.49 -8.48 -3.63
C LYS A 49 -13.52 -8.96 -4.65
N GLU A 50 -13.08 -9.73 -5.66
CA GLU A 50 -13.99 -10.37 -6.63
C GLU A 50 -14.99 -11.34 -5.96
N ASN A 51 -14.65 -11.89 -4.80
CA ASN A 51 -15.51 -12.78 -4.01
C ASN A 51 -16.27 -12.05 -2.89
N GLY A 52 -16.28 -10.71 -2.90
CA GLY A 52 -17.01 -9.89 -1.92
C GLY A 52 -16.33 -9.77 -0.55
N ILE A 53 -15.04 -10.12 -0.45
CA ILE A 53 -14.26 -10.01 0.77
C ILE A 53 -13.24 -8.88 0.59
N ASP A 54 -13.46 -7.75 1.25
CA ASP A 54 -12.48 -6.66 1.29
C ASP A 54 -11.76 -6.65 2.65
N LEU A 55 -10.49 -7.04 2.62
CA LEU A 55 -9.61 -7.00 3.80
C LEU A 55 -8.83 -5.69 3.90
N LEU A 56 -9.13 -4.67 3.07
CA LEU A 56 -8.49 -3.35 3.15
C LEU A 56 -6.95 -3.44 3.11
N PHE A 57 -6.43 -4.23 2.17
CA PHE A 57 -4.98 -4.32 1.97
C PHE A 57 -4.36 -2.95 1.70
N THR A 58 -3.19 -2.72 2.27
CA THR A 58 -2.35 -1.57 1.93
C THR A 58 -1.12 -2.07 1.19
N HIS A 59 -1.06 -1.78 -0.12
CA HIS A 59 0.09 -2.11 -0.95
C HIS A 59 0.88 -0.83 -1.23
N PRO A 60 2.04 -0.61 -0.60
CA PRO A 60 2.90 0.51 -0.94
C PRO A 60 3.33 0.44 -2.41
N ASP A 61 3.38 1.60 -3.08
CA ASP A 61 3.95 1.65 -4.42
C ASP A 61 5.42 1.21 -4.38
N LEU A 62 5.80 0.35 -5.33
CA LEU A 62 7.13 -0.23 -5.44
C LEU A 62 7.63 -0.05 -6.87
N MET A 63 8.81 0.53 -7.02
CA MET A 63 9.53 0.64 -8.28
C MET A 63 10.90 0.00 -8.13
N THR A 64 11.30 -0.83 -9.09
CA THR A 64 12.59 -1.53 -9.10
C THR A 64 13.41 -1.06 -10.29
N PRO A 65 14.24 -0.01 -10.15
CA PRO A 65 15.04 0.52 -11.26
C PRO A 65 16.06 -0.48 -11.79
N SER A 66 16.61 -1.32 -10.90
CA SER A 66 17.57 -2.38 -11.25
C SER A 66 17.28 -3.66 -10.46
N SER A 67 18.08 -4.70 -10.70
CA SER A 67 18.05 -5.94 -9.91
C SER A 67 18.61 -5.80 -8.49
N SER A 68 19.27 -4.68 -8.20
CA SER A 68 19.99 -4.45 -6.93
C SER A 68 19.45 -3.28 -6.10
N ASP A 69 18.46 -2.55 -6.60
CA ASP A 69 17.88 -1.41 -5.90
C ASP A 69 16.39 -1.28 -6.15
N TYR A 70 15.74 -0.55 -5.25
CA TYR A 70 14.32 -0.26 -5.36
C TYR A 70 13.96 1.05 -4.65
N LEU A 71 12.82 1.59 -5.05
CA LEU A 71 12.11 2.70 -4.42
C LEU A 71 10.79 2.16 -3.89
N ARG A 72 10.49 2.41 -2.62
CA ARG A 72 9.17 2.09 -2.03
C ARG A 72 8.54 3.36 -1.49
N GLU A 73 7.22 3.47 -1.66
CA GLU A 73 6.43 4.50 -1.01
C GLU A 73 6.69 4.55 0.50
N PHE A 74 6.92 5.76 0.98
CA PHE A 74 7.10 6.08 2.38
C PHE A 74 5.85 6.77 2.91
N PHE A 75 5.41 6.35 4.09
CA PHE A 75 4.27 6.92 4.78
C PHE A 75 4.73 7.69 6.03
N PRO A 76 4.95 9.01 5.96
CA PRO A 76 5.46 9.80 7.09
C PRO A 76 4.53 9.80 8.31
N THR A 77 3.24 9.56 8.08
CA THR A 77 2.20 9.55 9.12
C THR A 77 2.02 8.18 9.76
N ALA A 78 2.62 7.13 9.18
CA ALA A 78 2.55 5.79 9.75
C ALA A 78 3.42 5.71 11.01
N LYS A 79 2.92 5.01 12.02
CA LYS A 79 3.65 4.73 13.26
C LYS A 79 3.76 3.23 13.45
N THR A 80 4.83 2.78 14.09
CA THR A 80 4.95 1.37 14.44
C THR A 80 4.01 1.02 15.59
N ILE A 81 3.61 -0.24 15.70
CA ILE A 81 2.84 -0.72 16.87
C ILE A 81 3.60 -0.41 18.16
N ALA A 82 4.92 -0.62 18.19
CA ALA A 82 5.74 -0.29 19.35
C ALA A 82 5.56 1.19 19.79
N GLN A 83 5.65 2.12 18.84
CA GLN A 83 5.46 3.56 19.10
C GLN A 83 4.03 3.92 19.58
N LEU A 84 3.04 3.08 19.26
CA LEU A 84 1.66 3.26 19.72
C LEU A 84 1.44 2.64 21.10
N THR A 85 2.27 1.68 21.51
CA THR A 85 2.15 0.93 22.77
C THR A 85 3.18 1.30 23.84
N ASP A 86 4.14 2.18 23.55
CA ASP A 86 5.29 2.57 24.42
C ASP A 86 4.89 3.11 25.82
N HIS A 87 3.61 3.35 26.09
CA HIS A 87 3.10 3.72 27.42
C HIS A 87 2.50 2.55 28.23
N GLY A 88 2.62 1.29 27.76
CA GLY A 88 2.04 0.13 28.43
C GLY A 88 0.51 0.06 28.35
N GLU A 89 -0.10 0.94 27.57
CA GLU A 89 -1.52 0.93 27.27
C GLU A 89 -1.80 0.05 26.05
N ASN A 90 -2.96 -0.59 26.03
CA ASN A 90 -3.45 -1.29 24.85
C ASN A 90 -3.59 -0.30 23.67
N LEU A 91 -3.49 -0.80 22.43
CA LEU A 91 -3.86 -0.02 21.25
C LEU A 91 -5.32 0.45 21.40
N GLN A 92 -5.49 1.74 21.67
CA GLN A 92 -6.80 2.35 21.79
C GLN A 92 -7.13 3.10 20.49
N PHE A 93 -8.10 2.57 19.76
CA PHE A 93 -8.66 3.26 18.61
C PHE A 93 -9.79 4.19 19.06
N HIS A 94 -9.71 5.46 18.67
CA HIS A 94 -10.69 6.48 19.04
C HIS A 94 -12.04 6.31 18.31
N LYS A 95 -12.10 5.44 17.29
CA LYS A 95 -13.30 5.18 16.48
C LYS A 95 -13.35 3.70 16.11
N ALA A 96 -14.53 3.09 16.26
CA ALA A 96 -14.78 1.71 15.84
C ALA A 96 -14.50 1.47 14.35
N SER A 97 -14.67 2.48 13.50
CA SER A 97 -14.33 2.37 12.07
C SER A 97 -12.83 2.19 11.83
N ILE A 98 -11.98 2.87 12.61
CA ILE A 98 -10.52 2.78 12.51
C ILE A 98 -10.06 1.41 13.03
N GLU A 99 -10.66 0.95 14.13
CA GLU A 99 -10.43 -0.39 14.66
C GLU A 99 -10.80 -1.48 13.65
N ASN A 100 -11.97 -1.36 13.00
CA ASN A 100 -12.37 -2.32 11.98
C ASN A 100 -11.40 -2.34 10.80
N THR A 101 -10.94 -1.17 10.33
CA THR A 101 -9.90 -1.07 9.31
C THR A 101 -8.61 -1.76 9.73
N PHE A 102 -8.18 -1.57 10.98
CA PHE A 102 -7.00 -2.21 11.54
C PHE A 102 -7.15 -3.74 11.55
N VAL A 103 -8.29 -4.24 12.01
CA VAL A 103 -8.56 -5.69 12.05
C VAL A 103 -8.57 -6.28 10.64
N GLN A 104 -9.25 -5.64 9.69
CA GLN A 104 -9.36 -6.12 8.31
C GLN A 104 -7.98 -6.14 7.62
N SER A 105 -7.26 -5.02 7.64
CA SER A 105 -5.93 -4.91 7.02
C SER A 105 -4.92 -5.87 7.64
N THR A 106 -4.92 -6.00 8.98
CA THR A 106 -4.08 -6.98 9.68
C THR A 106 -4.41 -8.40 9.24
N ALA A 107 -5.70 -8.77 9.15
CA ALA A 107 -6.12 -10.09 8.70
C ALA A 107 -5.65 -10.39 7.26
N GLY A 108 -5.71 -9.40 6.36
CA GLY A 108 -5.19 -9.52 5.00
C GLY A 108 -3.69 -9.81 4.97
N HIS A 109 -2.89 -9.04 5.70
CA HIS A 109 -1.45 -9.26 5.77
C HIS A 109 -1.09 -10.57 6.48
N THR A 110 -1.84 -11.00 7.50
CA THR A 110 -1.67 -12.32 8.13
C THR A 110 -1.94 -13.45 7.15
N LEU A 111 -2.99 -13.35 6.33
CA LEU A 111 -3.31 -14.33 5.30
C LEU A 111 -2.17 -14.47 4.28
N VAL A 112 -1.68 -13.35 3.74
CA VAL A 112 -0.55 -13.35 2.78
C VAL A 112 0.67 -14.03 3.39
N ARG A 113 1.02 -13.67 4.63
CA ARG A 113 2.16 -14.26 5.33
C ARG A 113 1.99 -15.76 5.56
N TYR A 114 0.80 -16.20 5.93
CA TYR A 114 0.48 -17.60 6.11
C TYR A 114 0.62 -18.38 4.81
N LEU A 115 0.02 -17.88 3.71
CA LEU A 115 0.06 -18.54 2.40
C LEU A 115 1.49 -18.63 1.83
N LEU A 116 2.30 -17.60 2.05
CA LEU A 116 3.65 -17.52 1.51
C LEU A 116 4.73 -18.07 2.45
N GLY A 117 4.38 -18.46 3.68
CA GLY A 117 5.34 -19.02 4.65
C GLY A 117 6.35 -18.01 5.18
N ILE A 118 5.95 -16.76 5.40
CA ILE A 118 6.83 -15.66 5.84
C ILE A 118 6.99 -15.67 7.37
N GLY A 119 8.19 -16.05 7.84
CA GLY A 119 8.46 -16.36 9.25
C GLY A 119 8.98 -15.20 10.10
N ASP A 120 9.79 -14.30 9.54
CA ASP A 120 10.46 -13.23 10.29
C ASP A 120 9.54 -12.02 10.53
N TYR A 121 8.59 -12.18 11.44
CA TYR A 121 7.63 -11.15 11.79
C TYR A 121 7.66 -10.77 13.26
N HIS A 122 7.86 -9.48 13.45
CA HIS A 122 7.71 -8.82 14.73
C HIS A 122 6.51 -7.89 14.65
N VAL A 123 5.46 -8.19 15.43
CA VAL A 123 4.22 -7.38 15.52
C VAL A 123 4.56 -5.91 15.72
N GLU A 124 5.54 -5.64 16.58
CA GLU A 124 6.08 -4.32 16.91
C GLU A 124 6.54 -3.50 15.70
N SER A 125 6.98 -4.15 14.62
CA SER A 125 7.44 -3.49 13.39
C SER A 125 6.31 -3.19 12.39
N THR A 126 5.09 -3.66 12.66
CA THR A 126 3.90 -3.36 11.85
C THR A 126 3.65 -1.85 11.88
N LEU A 127 3.49 -1.25 10.70
CA LEU A 127 3.14 0.15 10.55
C LEU A 127 1.62 0.30 10.51
N VAL A 128 1.11 1.32 11.19
CA VAL A 128 -0.31 1.67 11.24
C VAL A 128 -0.48 3.12 10.81
N LEU A 129 -1.34 3.34 9.81
CA LEU A 129 -1.73 4.66 9.36
C LEU A 129 -2.80 5.26 10.29
N PRO A 130 -2.96 6.61 10.32
CA PRO A 130 -4.03 7.26 11.09
C PRO A 130 -5.45 6.81 10.69
N THR A 131 -5.61 6.24 9.49
CA THR A 131 -6.87 5.68 8.98
C THR A 131 -7.17 4.27 9.52
N GLY A 132 -6.24 3.67 10.27
CA GLY A 132 -6.34 2.32 10.83
C GLY A 132 -5.68 1.25 9.97
N HIS A 133 -5.31 1.54 8.73
CA HIS A 133 -4.68 0.56 7.86
C HIS A 133 -3.32 0.12 8.43
N ALA A 134 -3.18 -1.18 8.64
CA ALA A 134 -1.95 -1.82 9.09
C ALA A 134 -1.26 -2.52 7.91
N PHE A 135 0.06 -2.39 7.83
CA PHE A 135 0.87 -3.13 6.86
C PHE A 135 2.26 -3.40 7.42
N VAL A 136 2.86 -4.48 6.94
CA VAL A 136 4.23 -4.84 7.33
C VAL A 136 5.20 -4.11 6.39
N PRO A 137 6.18 -3.36 6.92
CA PRO A 137 7.09 -2.60 6.08
C PRO A 137 7.97 -3.51 5.22
N ASN A 138 8.34 -4.70 5.69
CA ASN A 138 9.17 -5.64 4.94
C ASN A 138 8.71 -7.07 5.16
N TYR A 139 8.93 -7.91 4.16
CA TYR A 139 8.75 -9.35 4.26
C TYR A 139 10.11 -10.02 4.13
N TYR A 140 10.54 -10.72 5.18
CA TYR A 140 11.73 -11.55 5.20
C TYR A 140 11.31 -12.98 5.55
N PHE A 141 12.03 -13.98 5.02
CA PHE A 141 11.77 -15.39 5.30
C PHE A 141 12.59 -15.88 6.49
#